data_AF-I0GWK6-F1
#
_entry.id   AF-I0GWK6-F1
#
_cell.length_a   1.000
_cell.length_b   1.000
_cell.length_c   1.000
_cell.angle_alpha   90.00
_cell.angle_beta   90.00
_cell.angle_gamma   90.00
#
_symmetry.space_group_name_H-M   'P 1'
#
loop_
_entity.id
_entity.type
_entity.pdbx_description
1 polymer ?
#
loop_
_entity_poly.entity_id
_entity_poly.type
_entity_poly.pdbx_seq_one_letter_code
_entity_poly.pdbx_strand_id
1 'polypeptide(L)'
;MIEVKQTVKNMIAAKGITLGKMVEEYNARTGAVFTQQAFSYKIHKETLKANELQVVCDILGFSPVIAKGNVELPMTPLKEVIESIFEANGVTKEDVRRIFNERTGAKFVQPTFAYKVNHETFKVNELQVVLDILGYELKIRG
;
A
#
# COMPACT_ATOMS: atom_id res chain seq x y z
N MET A 1 0.13 7.30 10.47
CA MET A 1 -0.68 6.59 9.45
C MET A 1 -1.00 7.58 8.34
N ILE A 2 -0.67 7.25 7.09
CA ILE A 2 -1.03 7.97 5.88
C ILE A 2 -2.54 7.91 5.68
N GLU A 3 -3.15 9.09 5.51
CA GLU A 3 -4.51 9.23 4.99
C GLU A 3 -4.50 9.09 3.47
N VAL A 4 -4.93 7.94 2.96
CA VAL A 4 -4.87 7.60 1.51
C VAL A 4 -5.54 8.67 0.66
N LYS A 5 -6.72 9.13 1.08
CA LYS A 5 -7.50 10.14 0.35
C LYS A 5 -6.75 11.45 0.20
N GLN A 6 -6.26 12.00 1.30
CA GLN A 6 -5.58 13.29 1.26
C GLN A 6 -4.25 13.19 0.52
N THR A 7 -3.53 12.09 0.72
CA THR A 7 -2.24 11.83 0.07
C THR A 7 -2.36 11.75 -1.44
N VAL A 8 -3.31 10.96 -1.97
CA VAL A 8 -3.52 10.86 -3.43
C VAL A 8 -4.00 12.20 -4.01
N LYS A 9 -4.88 12.93 -3.31
CA LYS A 9 -5.31 14.26 -3.75
C LYS A 9 -4.13 15.25 -3.84
N ASN A 10 -3.26 15.25 -2.84
CA ASN A 10 -2.09 16.12 -2.81
C ASN A 10 -1.11 15.79 -3.95
N MET A 11 -0.86 14.50 -4.21
CA MET A 11 0.01 14.08 -5.32
C MET A 11 -0.57 14.50 -6.69
N ILE A 12 -1.88 14.32 -6.89
CA ILE A 12 -2.57 14.74 -8.14
C ILE A 12 -2.45 16.26 -8.32
N ALA A 13 -2.69 17.03 -7.26
CA ALA A 13 -2.57 18.48 -7.28
C ALA A 13 -1.13 18.93 -7.58
N ALA A 14 -0.13 18.30 -6.95
CA ALA A 14 1.28 18.61 -7.17
C ALA A 14 1.74 18.30 -8.60
N LYS A 15 1.22 17.23 -9.21
CA LYS A 15 1.48 16.87 -10.61
C LYS A 15 0.78 17.80 -11.61
N GLY A 16 -0.25 18.53 -11.18
CA GLY A 16 -1.00 19.45 -12.03
C GLY A 16 -1.97 18.76 -13.00
N ILE A 17 -2.46 17.55 -12.66
CA ILE A 17 -3.40 16.79 -13.50
C ILE A 17 -4.73 16.56 -12.77
N THR A 18 -5.74 16.06 -13.51
CA THR A 18 -7.03 15.67 -12.92
C THR A 18 -7.02 14.20 -12.50
N LEU A 19 -7.96 13.83 -11.61
CA LEU A 19 -8.18 12.42 -11.26
C LEU A 19 -8.52 11.58 -12.51
N GLY A 20 -9.31 12.13 -13.44
CA GLY A 20 -9.66 11.46 -14.69
C GLY A 20 -8.40 11.13 -15.50
N LYS A 21 -7.48 12.09 -15.64
CA LYS A 21 -6.23 11.88 -16.37
C LYS A 21 -5.33 10.83 -15.71
N MET A 22 -5.22 10.85 -14.38
CA MET A 22 -4.49 9.83 -13.65
C MET A 22 -5.07 8.43 -13.89
N VAL A 23 -6.41 8.30 -13.89
CA VAL A 23 -7.09 7.01 -14.12
C VAL A 23 -6.89 6.51 -15.56
N GLU A 24 -6.90 7.40 -16.55
CA GLU A 24 -6.55 7.06 -17.94
C GLU A 24 -5.13 6.47 -18.01
N GLU A 25 -4.15 7.13 -17.41
CA GLU A 25 -2.76 6.64 -17.38
C GLU A 25 -2.63 5.33 -16.62
N TYR A 26 -3.34 5.18 -15.50
CA TYR A 26 -3.39 3.96 -14.72
C TYR A 26 -3.89 2.79 -15.57
N ASN A 27 -5.03 2.97 -16.26
CA ASN A 27 -5.61 1.96 -17.12
C ASN A 27 -4.68 1.61 -18.29
N ALA A 28 -4.04 2.60 -18.91
CA ALA A 28 -3.09 2.39 -20.00
C ALA A 28 -1.86 1.57 -19.58
N ARG A 29 -1.32 1.79 -18.38
CA ARG A 29 -0.14 1.06 -17.86
C ARG A 29 -0.46 -0.36 -17.39
N THR A 30 -1.65 -0.56 -16.82
CA THR A 30 -2.00 -1.81 -16.13
C THR A 30 -2.95 -2.72 -16.90
N GLY A 31 -3.56 -2.23 -17.98
CA GLY A 31 -4.65 -2.91 -18.68
C GLY A 31 -5.97 -2.93 -17.88
N ALA A 32 -6.05 -2.21 -16.76
CA ALA A 32 -7.28 -2.09 -15.98
C ALA A 32 -8.35 -1.28 -16.74
N VAL A 33 -9.59 -1.41 -16.28
CA VAL A 33 -10.75 -0.69 -16.85
C VAL A 33 -11.49 0.05 -15.73
N PHE A 34 -10.76 0.86 -14.97
CA PHE A 34 -11.39 1.67 -13.93
C PHE A 34 -12.05 2.90 -14.52
N THR A 35 -13.27 3.19 -14.07
CA THR A 35 -13.87 4.52 -14.23
C THR A 35 -13.31 5.47 -13.17
N GLN A 36 -13.34 6.78 -13.44
CA GLN A 36 -12.99 7.79 -12.45
C GLN A 36 -13.79 7.64 -11.15
N GLN A 37 -15.07 7.27 -11.25
CA GLN A 37 -15.95 7.05 -10.11
C GLN A 37 -15.52 5.82 -9.30
N ALA A 38 -15.19 4.70 -9.94
CA ALA A 38 -14.71 3.49 -9.27
C ALA A 38 -13.38 3.74 -8.55
N PHE A 39 -12.46 4.48 -9.17
CA PHE A 39 -11.19 4.83 -8.55
C PHE A 39 -11.37 5.80 -7.37
N SER A 40 -12.22 6.83 -7.55
CA SER A 40 -12.59 7.74 -6.47
C SER A 40 -13.20 7.00 -5.29
N TYR A 41 -14.10 6.04 -5.55
CA TYR A 41 -14.70 5.20 -4.50
C TYR A 41 -13.63 4.42 -3.73
N LYS A 42 -12.65 3.83 -4.42
CA LYS A 42 -11.54 3.13 -3.76
C LYS A 42 -10.73 4.01 -2.81
N ILE A 43 -10.41 5.22 -3.25
CA ILE A 43 -9.69 6.21 -2.44
C ILE A 43 -10.53 6.60 -1.21
N HIS A 44 -11.82 6.88 -1.39
CA HIS A 44 -12.70 7.33 -0.32
C HIS A 44 -13.07 6.24 0.69
N LYS A 45 -13.09 4.97 0.26
CA LYS A 45 -13.41 3.81 1.10
C LYS A 45 -12.18 3.07 1.61
N GLU A 46 -10.99 3.63 1.40
CA GLU A 46 -9.72 3.03 1.80
C GLU A 46 -9.54 1.59 1.30
N THR A 47 -10.04 1.31 0.10
CA THR A 47 -9.91 -0.02 -0.53
C THR A 47 -8.85 -0.07 -1.63
N LEU A 48 -8.09 1.02 -1.80
CA LEU A 48 -6.91 1.06 -2.65
C LEU A 48 -5.87 0.05 -2.11
N LYS A 49 -5.39 -0.83 -2.99
CA LYS A 49 -4.35 -1.81 -2.63
C LYS A 49 -2.95 -1.18 -2.67
N ALA A 50 -2.00 -1.80 -1.98
CA ALA A 50 -0.63 -1.33 -1.92
C ALA A 50 0.05 -1.36 -3.30
N ASN A 51 -0.15 -2.41 -4.09
CA ASN A 51 0.34 -2.45 -5.47
C ASN A 51 -0.31 -1.38 -6.37
N GLU A 52 -1.60 -1.09 -6.18
CA GLU A 52 -2.29 0.00 -6.88
C GLU A 52 -1.70 1.37 -6.48
N LEU A 53 -1.37 1.56 -5.19
CA LEU A 53 -0.68 2.76 -4.71
C LEU A 53 0.71 2.93 -5.34
N GLN A 54 1.49 1.86 -5.50
CA GLN A 54 2.79 1.93 -6.18
C GLN A 54 2.66 2.54 -7.59
N VAL A 55 1.70 2.03 -8.37
CA VAL A 55 1.43 2.54 -9.72
C VAL A 55 0.95 4.00 -9.71
N VAL A 56 0.08 4.36 -8.76
CA VAL A 56 -0.37 5.75 -8.60
C VAL A 56 0.80 6.70 -8.30
N CYS A 57 1.68 6.30 -7.39
CA CYS A 57 2.86 7.10 -7.06
C CYS A 57 3.77 7.25 -8.27
N ASP A 58 4.05 6.16 -8.99
CA ASP A 58 4.87 6.18 -10.22
C ASP A 58 4.30 7.12 -11.30
N ILE A 59 2.99 7.07 -11.57
CA ILE A 59 2.31 7.98 -12.50
C ILE A 59 2.48 9.45 -12.07
N LEU A 60 2.31 9.70 -10.77
CA LEU A 60 2.34 11.04 -10.21
C LEU A 60 3.77 11.55 -9.95
N GLY A 61 4.80 10.74 -10.16
CA GLY A 61 6.20 11.10 -9.93
C GLY A 61 6.64 11.06 -8.46
N PHE A 62 5.99 10.23 -7.66
CA PHE A 62 6.32 10.01 -6.24
C PHE A 62 6.83 8.58 -6.03
N SER A 63 7.51 8.35 -4.90
CA SER A 63 8.02 7.04 -4.50
C SER A 63 7.49 6.65 -3.11
N PRO A 64 6.73 5.55 -2.98
CA PRO A 64 6.37 5.01 -1.67
C PRO A 64 7.57 4.27 -1.08
N VAL A 65 7.89 4.56 0.18
CA VAL A 65 8.99 3.95 0.94
C VAL A 65 8.50 3.44 2.29
N ILE A 66 9.11 2.37 2.76
CA ILE A 66 8.90 1.80 4.09
C ILE A 66 10.09 2.23 4.95
N ALA A 67 9.82 3.00 6.01
CA ALA A 67 10.86 3.60 6.83
C ALA A 67 10.88 3.03 8.25
N LYS A 68 12.07 2.95 8.84
CA LYS A 68 12.30 2.70 10.27
C LYS A 68 13.48 3.53 10.74
N GLY A 69 13.19 4.59 11.51
CA GLY A 69 14.18 5.60 11.85
C GLY A 69 14.74 6.28 10.59
N ASN A 70 16.06 6.20 10.40
CA ASN A 70 16.75 6.79 9.25
C ASN A 70 16.90 5.84 8.06
N VAL A 71 16.41 4.59 8.18
CA VAL A 71 16.46 3.61 7.10
C VAL A 71 15.17 3.70 6.29
N GLU A 72 15.31 3.84 4.97
CA GLU A 72 14.20 3.80 4.02
C GLU A 72 14.42 2.67 3.02
N LEU A 73 13.40 1.83 2.87
CA LEU A 73 13.36 0.76 1.89
C LEU A 73 12.36 1.13 0.80
N PRO A 74 12.70 0.95 -0.49
CA PRO A 74 11.72 1.12 -1.56
C PRO A 74 10.57 0.13 -1.35
N MET A 75 9.34 0.51 -1.70
CA MET A 75 8.18 -0.40 -1.56
C MET A 75 8.07 -1.41 -2.71
N THR A 76 8.95 -1.37 -3.71
CA THR A 76 8.86 -2.22 -4.90
C THR A 76 10.12 -3.09 -5.05
N PRO A 77 9.99 -4.42 -5.20
CA PRO A 77 8.75 -5.22 -5.05
C PRO A 77 8.35 -5.39 -3.57
N LEU A 78 7.08 -5.16 -3.24
CA LEU A 78 6.60 -5.11 -1.85
C LEU A 78 6.75 -6.45 -1.14
N LYS A 79 6.57 -7.56 -1.86
CA LYS A 79 6.73 -8.91 -1.29
C LYS A 79 8.11 -9.08 -0.66
N GLU A 80 9.17 -8.80 -1.41
CA GLU A 80 10.55 -8.99 -0.96
C GLU A 80 10.85 -8.13 0.25
N VAL A 81 10.37 -6.88 0.23
CA VAL A 81 10.55 -5.93 1.33
C VAL A 81 9.86 -6.42 2.60
N ILE A 82 8.60 -6.88 2.51
CA ILE A 82 7.89 -7.43 3.67
C ILE A 82 8.58 -8.69 4.19
N GLU A 83 9.06 -9.58 3.31
CA GLU A 83 9.76 -10.81 3.71
C GLU A 83 11.08 -10.51 4.41
N SER A 84 11.90 -9.59 3.87
CA SER A 84 13.12 -9.12 4.53
C SER A 84 12.83 -8.46 5.87
N ILE A 85 11.72 -7.73 6.01
CA ILE A 85 11.31 -7.14 7.29
C ILE A 85 10.92 -8.24 8.30
N PHE A 86 10.22 -9.30 7.88
CA PHE A 86 9.89 -10.41 8.76
C PHE A 86 11.16 -11.11 9.27
N GLU A 87 12.11 -11.39 8.38
CA GLU A 87 13.41 -11.99 8.72
C GLU A 87 14.20 -11.09 9.68
N ALA A 88 14.30 -9.79 9.40
CA ALA A 88 15.04 -8.84 10.22
C ALA A 88 14.46 -8.66 11.64
N ASN A 89 13.15 -8.88 11.82
CA ASN A 89 12.51 -8.83 13.14
C ASN A 89 12.43 -10.21 13.81
N GLY A 90 12.87 -11.29 13.15
CA GLY A 90 12.78 -12.65 13.69
C GLY A 90 11.34 -13.11 13.91
N VAL A 91 10.40 -12.66 13.08
CA VAL A 91 8.97 -13.00 13.19
C VAL A 91 8.49 -13.80 11.99
N THR A 92 7.49 -14.66 12.19
CA THR A 92 6.86 -15.38 11.10
C THR A 92 5.64 -14.65 10.55
N LYS A 93 5.20 -15.02 9.34
CA LYS A 93 3.92 -14.56 8.76
C LYS A 93 2.74 -14.84 9.70
N GLU A 94 2.80 -15.93 10.46
CA GLU A 94 1.76 -16.37 11.39
C GLU A 94 1.70 -15.49 12.65
N ASP A 95 2.86 -15.12 13.20
CA ASP A 95 2.94 -14.20 14.34
C ASP A 95 2.31 -12.86 14.00
N VAL A 96 2.68 -12.30 12.84
CA VAL A 96 2.16 -11.02 12.36
C VAL A 96 0.66 -11.12 12.06
N ARG A 97 0.19 -12.21 11.44
CA ARG A 97 -1.23 -12.44 11.19
C ARG A 97 -2.05 -12.44 12.49
N ARG A 98 -1.56 -13.12 13.53
CA ARG A 98 -2.25 -13.21 14.83
C ARG A 98 -2.42 -11.82 15.43
N ILE A 99 -1.33 -11.05 15.53
CA ILE A 99 -1.37 -9.69 16.06
C ILE A 99 -2.25 -8.78 15.18
N PHE A 100 -2.17 -8.93 13.86
CA PHE A 100 -3.01 -8.18 12.92
C PHE A 100 -4.50 -8.43 13.18
N ASN A 101 -4.91 -9.70 13.31
CA ASN A 101 -6.31 -10.06 13.59
C ASN A 101 -6.76 -9.54 14.96
N GLU A 102 -5.91 -9.64 15.99
CA GLU A 102 -6.17 -9.10 17.33
C GLU A 102 -6.38 -7.58 17.31
N ARG A 103 -5.53 -6.84 16.56
CA ARG A 103 -5.61 -5.37 16.47
C ARG A 103 -6.77 -4.85 15.63
N THR A 104 -7.15 -5.57 14.58
CA THR A 104 -8.14 -5.10 13.59
C THR A 104 -9.52 -5.73 13.74
N GLY A 105 -9.65 -6.79 14.55
CA GLY A 105 -10.83 -7.65 14.58
C GLY A 105 -11.02 -8.49 13.30
N ALA A 106 -10.05 -8.46 12.38
CA ALA A 106 -10.08 -9.29 11.19
C ALA A 106 -10.00 -10.78 11.54
N LYS A 107 -10.48 -11.62 10.62
CA LYS A 107 -10.48 -13.08 10.75
C LYS A 107 -9.71 -13.73 9.61
N PHE A 108 -8.56 -13.17 9.24
CA PHE A 108 -7.74 -13.78 8.20
C PHE A 108 -7.17 -15.10 8.70
N VAL A 109 -7.38 -16.16 7.94
CA VAL A 109 -6.68 -17.43 8.11
C VAL A 109 -5.28 -17.34 7.48
N GLN A 110 -4.38 -18.23 7.88
CA GLN A 110 -2.98 -18.23 7.43
C GLN A 110 -2.82 -18.21 5.90
N PRO A 111 -3.55 -19.03 5.11
CA PRO A 111 -3.45 -18.97 3.65
C PRO A 111 -3.86 -17.62 3.06
N THR A 112 -4.89 -16.98 3.60
CA THR A 112 -5.36 -15.67 3.13
C THR A 112 -4.34 -14.57 3.39
N PHE A 113 -3.71 -14.58 4.57
CA PHE A 113 -2.69 -13.60 4.92
C PHE A 113 -1.42 -13.80 4.06
N ALA A 114 -0.97 -15.05 3.90
CA ALA A 114 0.16 -15.38 3.03
C ALA A 114 -0.11 -14.98 1.56
N TYR A 115 -1.32 -15.21 1.06
CA TYR A 115 -1.72 -14.77 -0.27
C TYR A 115 -1.59 -13.26 -0.43
N LYS A 116 -2.02 -12.49 0.57
CA LYS A 116 -1.92 -11.03 0.56
C LYS A 116 -0.49 -10.51 0.53
N VAL A 117 0.42 -11.14 1.27
CA VAL A 117 1.87 -10.84 1.22
C VAL A 117 2.41 -11.18 -0.18
N ASN A 118 2.19 -12.41 -0.64
CA ASN A 118 2.81 -12.92 -1.85
C ASN A 118 2.34 -12.24 -3.14
N HIS A 119 1.12 -11.71 -3.15
CA HIS A 119 0.51 -11.05 -4.30
C HIS A 119 0.35 -9.54 -4.10
N GLU A 120 0.91 -8.99 -3.02
CA GLU A 120 0.89 -7.54 -2.74
C GLU A 120 -0.53 -6.94 -2.70
N THR A 121 -1.52 -7.72 -2.23
CA THR A 121 -2.94 -7.37 -2.27
C THR A 121 -3.50 -6.83 -0.96
N PHE A 122 -2.61 -6.43 -0.02
CA PHE A 122 -3.04 -5.65 1.13
C PHE A 122 -3.65 -4.32 0.68
N LYS A 123 -4.73 -3.91 1.32
CA LYS A 123 -5.15 -2.52 1.27
C LYS A 123 -4.08 -1.66 1.94
N VAL A 124 -3.96 -0.39 1.55
CA VAL A 124 -2.94 0.50 2.13
C VAL A 124 -3.09 0.61 3.65
N ASN A 125 -4.31 0.66 4.20
CA ASN A 125 -4.52 0.67 5.65
C ASN A 125 -4.13 -0.67 6.31
N GLU A 126 -4.45 -1.81 5.70
CA GLU A 126 -4.02 -3.13 6.18
C GLU A 126 -2.48 -3.23 6.21
N LEU A 127 -1.81 -2.77 5.15
CA LEU A 127 -0.34 -2.72 5.08
C LEU A 127 0.24 -1.84 6.19
N GLN A 128 -0.35 -0.68 6.46
CA GLN A 128 0.11 0.20 7.54
C GLN A 128 0.03 -0.47 8.91
N VAL A 129 -1.00 -1.27 9.17
CA VAL A 129 -1.09 -2.04 10.43
C VAL A 129 0.01 -3.12 10.47
N VAL A 130 0.28 -3.80 9.35
CA VAL A 130 1.39 -4.77 9.27
C VAL A 130 2.73 -4.09 9.57
N LEU A 131 3.00 -2.94 8.97
CA LEU A 131 4.23 -2.18 9.19
C LEU A 131 4.33 -1.69 10.64
N ASP A 132 3.23 -1.19 11.22
CA ASP A 132 3.19 -0.73 12.61
C ASP A 132 3.50 -1.87 13.60
N ILE A 133 2.99 -3.08 13.35
CA ILE A 133 3.35 -4.28 14.15
C ILE A 133 4.87 -4.54 14.12
N LEU A 134 5.53 -4.24 13.01
CA LEU A 134 6.96 -4.47 12.78
C LEU A 134 7.83 -3.27 13.18
N GLY A 135 7.22 -2.17 13.64
CA GLY A 135 7.90 -0.91 13.97
C GLY A 135 8.40 -0.14 12.74
N TYR A 136 7.70 -0.26 11.60
CA TYR A 136 7.94 0.48 10.37
C TYR A 136 6.77 1.41 10.06
N GLU A 137 7.03 2.40 9.23
CA GLU A 137 6.01 3.34 8.74
C GLU A 137 6.04 3.44 7.21
N LEU A 138 4.87 3.61 6.61
CA LEU A 138 4.76 3.93 5.19
C LEU A 138 4.92 5.45 5.00
N LYS A 139 5.76 5.86 4.05
CA LYS A 139 5.96 7.25 3.64
C LYS A 139 5.86 7.38 2.13
N ILE A 140 5.53 8.58 1.67
CA ILE A 140 5.57 8.96 0.26
C ILE A 140 6.63 10.07 0.10
N ARG A 141 7.57 9.86 -0.82
CA ARG A 141 8.62 10.79 -1.21
C ARG A 141 8.29 11.39 -2.58
N GLY A 142 8.51 12.69 -2.75
CA GLY A 142 8.30 13.42 -4.00
C GLY A 142 9.56 14.18 -4.39
#